data_AF-A0A091S3N3-F1
#
_entry.id   AF-A0A091S3N3-F1
#
_cell.length_a   1.000
_cell.length_b   1.000
_cell.length_c   1.000
_cell.angle_alpha   90.00
_cell.angle_beta   90.00
_cell.angle_gamma   90.00
#
_symmetry.space_group_name_H-M   'P 1'
#
loop_
_entity.id
_entity.type
_entity.pdbx_description
1 polymer ?
#
loop_
_entity_poly.entity_id
_entity_poly.type
_entity_poly.pdbx_seq_one_letter_code
_entity_poly.pdbx_strand_id
1 'polypeptide(L)' 'VAQWSGPCRLGCLFHHGDHIVAVNDLQPQDVEEAYFFISRSTRKEVKLTVCRIPHSDVFHVKGCSC' A
#
# COMPACT_ATOMS: atom_id res chain seq x y z
N VAL A 1 2.86 13.84 -7.99
CA VAL A 1 2.33 12.90 -6.97
C VAL A 1 0.82 12.81 -7.16
N ALA A 2 0.30 11.62 -7.45
CA ALA A 2 -1.15 11.42 -7.58
C ALA A 2 -1.82 11.68 -6.23
N GLN A 3 -2.85 12.51 -6.19
CA GLN A 3 -3.63 12.74 -4.97
C GLN A 3 -4.44 11.47 -4.65
N TRP A 4 -4.42 11.03 -3.41
CA TRP A 4 -5.21 9.88 -2.95
C TRP A 4 -6.71 10.18 -3.10
N SER A 5 -7.39 9.45 -3.99
CA SER A 5 -8.84 9.55 -4.21
C SER A 5 -9.63 8.42 -3.52
N GLY A 6 -8.96 7.54 -2.78
CA GLY A 6 -9.58 6.43 -2.06
C GLY A 6 -10.15 6.83 -0.68
N PRO A 7 -10.64 5.85 0.10
CA PRO A 7 -11.19 6.11 1.44
C PRO A 7 -10.20 6.84 2.35
N CYS A 8 -10.68 7.83 3.13
CA CYS A 8 -9.82 8.59 4.05
C CYS A 8 -9.08 7.70 5.06
N ARG A 9 -9.73 6.63 5.53
CA ARG A 9 -9.14 5.65 6.47
C ARG A 9 -7.92 4.90 5.91
N LEU A 10 -7.77 4.88 4.59
CA LEU A 10 -6.64 4.26 3.89
C LEU A 10 -5.59 5.29 3.46
N GLY A 11 -5.90 6.58 3.59
CA GLY A 11 -4.92 7.65 3.47
C GLY A 11 -3.88 7.55 4.59
N CYS A 12 -2.65 7.98 4.32
CA CYS A 12 -1.56 8.03 5.29
C CYS A 12 -1.09 6.68 5.86
N LEU A 13 -1.56 5.54 5.33
CA LEU A 13 -1.10 4.22 5.79
C LEU A 13 0.33 3.90 5.34
N PHE A 14 0.68 4.35 4.13
CA PHE A 14 1.96 4.09 3.50
C PHE A 14 2.96 5.18 3.81
N HIS A 15 4.24 4.82 3.81
CA HIS A 15 5.36 5.75 3.93
C HIS A 15 6.13 5.81 2.62
N HIS A 16 6.90 6.87 2.44
CA HIS A 16 7.79 7.02 1.31
C HIS A 16 8.83 5.89 1.30
N GLY A 17 8.88 5.14 0.20
CA GLY A 17 9.79 4.01 0.06
C GLY A 17 9.30 2.69 0.67
N ASP A 18 8.06 2.62 1.15
CA ASP A 18 7.43 1.34 1.52
C ASP A 18 7.48 0.36 0.34
N HIS A 19 8.05 -0.83 0.59
CA HIS A 19 8.15 -1.88 -0.41
C HIS A 19 7.17 -3.02 -0.08
N ILE A 20 6.24 -3.31 -0.99
CA ILE A 20 5.30 -4.43 -0.84
C ILE A 20 6.07 -5.73 -1.08
N VAL A 21 6.22 -6.55 -0.03
CA VAL A 21 6.93 -7.83 -0.11
C VAL A 21 5.98 -9.03 -0.16
N ALA A 22 4.69 -8.85 0.18
CA ALA A 22 3.68 -9.87 -0.04
C ALA A 22 2.26 -9.31 -0.17
N VAL A 23 1.42 -9.98 -0.95
CA VAL A 23 -0.03 -9.77 -1.07
C VAL A 23 -0.73 -11.07 -0.69
N ASN A 24 -1.51 -11.07 0.40
CA ASN A 24 -2.15 -12.27 0.96
C ASN A 24 -1.17 -13.45 1.12
N ASP A 25 0.01 -13.15 1.66
CA ASP A 25 1.11 -14.10 1.90
C ASP A 25 1.78 -14.66 0.62
N LEU A 26 1.37 -14.21 -0.56
CA LEU A 26 2.06 -14.45 -1.84
C LEU A 26 3.12 -13.36 -2.08
N GLN A 27 4.35 -13.75 -2.41
CA GLN A 27 5.45 -12.82 -2.69
C GLN A 27 5.47 -12.48 -4.18
N PRO A 28 5.13 -11.24 -4.59
CA PRO A 28 5.26 -10.82 -5.97
C PRO A 28 6.73 -10.54 -6.32
N GLN A 29 7.13 -10.84 -7.55
CA GLN A 29 8.46 -10.54 -8.09
C GLN A 29 8.61 -9.07 -8.46
N ASP A 30 7.50 -8.43 -8.86
CA ASP A 30 7.46 -7.04 -9.29
C ASP A 30 6.10 -6.39 -8.98
N VAL A 31 5.99 -5.12 -9.37
CA VAL A 31 4.78 -4.31 -9.15
C VAL A 31 3.60 -4.81 -9.99
N GLU A 32 3.84 -5.37 -11.18
CA GLU A 32 2.78 -5.87 -12.05
C GLU A 32 2.15 -7.13 -11.46
N GLU A 33 2.96 -8.04 -10.93
CA GLU A 33 2.49 -9.24 -10.24
C GLU A 33 1.76 -8.89 -8.94
N ALA A 34 2.26 -7.90 -8.17
CA ALA A 34 1.54 -7.40 -7.00
C ALA A 34 0.16 -6.85 -7.40
N TYR A 35 0.08 -6.06 -8.47
CA TYR A 35 -1.18 -5.55 -9.00
C TYR A 35 -2.11 -6.69 -9.48
N PHE A 36 -1.56 -7.73 -10.11
CA PHE A 36 -2.31 -8.91 -10.52
C PHE A 36 -2.92 -9.64 -9.32
N PHE A 37 -2.17 -9.87 -8.25
CA PHE A 37 -2.68 -10.49 -7.02
C PHE A 37 -3.78 -9.68 -6.35
N ILE A 38 -3.64 -8.35 -6.33
CA ILE A 38 -4.66 -7.45 -5.77
C ILE A 38 -5.92 -7.46 -6.63
N SER A 39 -5.78 -7.24 -7.95
CA SER A 39 -6.92 -7.09 -8.87
C SER A 39 -7.74 -8.37 -9.06
N ARG A 40 -7.12 -9.55 -8.90
CA ARG A 40 -7.79 -10.85 -9.01
C ARG A 40 -8.20 -11.45 -7.69
N SER A 41 -7.98 -10.76 -6.57
CA SER A 41 -8.42 -11.25 -5.27
C SER A 41 -9.95 -11.31 -5.21
N THR A 42 -10.50 -12.46 -4.83
CA THR A 42 -11.95 -12.61 -4.57
C THR A 42 -12.34 -12.16 -3.16
N ARG A 43 -11.35 -11.80 -2.33
CA ARG A 43 -11.57 -11.30 -0.96
C ARG A 43 -11.99 -9.83 -1.02
N LYS A 44 -12.84 -9.42 -0.07
CA LYS A 44 -13.24 -8.00 0.09
C LYS A 44 -12.07 -7.10 0.48
N GLU A 45 -11.05 -7.66 1.13
CA GLU A 45 -9.85 -6.98 1.59
C GLU A 45 -8.62 -7.84 1.30
N VAL A 46 -7.48 -7.17 1.09
CA VAL A 46 -6.18 -7.82 0.87
C VAL A 46 -5.23 -7.46 1.99
N LYS A 47 -4.45 -8.42 2.46
CA LYS A 47 -3.37 -8.20 3.42
C LYS A 47 -2.10 -7.86 2.65
N LEU A 48 -1.54 -6.67 2.88
CA LEU A 48 -0.23 -6.30 2.35
C LEU A 48 0.82 -6.48 3.46
N THR A 49 1.93 -7.12 3.11
CA THR A 49 3.13 -7.12 3.95
C THR A 49 4.11 -6.13 3.34
N VAL A 50 4.57 -5.18 4.15
CA VAL A 50 5.39 -4.06 3.69
C VAL A 50 6.69 -4.04 4.46
N CYS A 51 7.80 -3.94 3.74
CA CYS A 51 9.10 -3.62 4.30
C CYS A 51 9.25 -2.10 4.32
N ARG A 52 9.34 -1.52 5.51
CA ARG A 52 9.43 -0.07 5.73
C ARG A 52 10.85 0.35 6.04
N ILE A 53 11.29 1.43 5.41
CA ILE A 53 12.56 2.08 5.75
C ILE A 53 12.39 2.78 7.11
N PRO A 54 13.29 2.57 8.09
CA PRO A 54 13.21 3.27 9.37
C PRO A 54 13.16 4.80 9.19
N HIS A 55 12.30 5.47 9.96
CA HIS A 55 12.13 6.92 9.94
C HIS A 55 11.69 7.54 8.60
N SER A 56 11.17 6.73 7.66
CA SER A 56 10.60 7.24 6.42
C SER A 56 9.38 8.13 6.66
N ASP A 57 9.22 9.18 5.87
CA ASP A 57 8.07 10.08 5.96
C ASP A 57 6.76 9.38 5.56
N VAL A 58 5.66 9.75 6.22
CA VAL A 58 4.31 9.24 5.91
C VAL A 58 3.79 9.86 4.62
N PHE A 59 3.09 9.08 3.78
CA PHE A 59 2.40 9.59 2.61
C PHE A 59 1.08 10.28 3.00
N HIS A 60 1.19 11.53 3.43
CA HIS A 60 0.05 12.30 3.90
C HIS A 60 -0.96 12.61 2.79
N VAL A 61 -2.24 12.33 3.04
CA VAL A 61 -3.34 12.84 2.21
C VAL A 61 -3.63 14.29 2.56
N LYS A 62 -4.09 15.09 1.60
CA LYS A 62 -4.34 16.52 1.81
C LYS A 62 -5.36 16.73 2.95
N GLY A 63 -4.98 17.53 3.94
CA GLY A 63 -5.84 17.86 5.08
C GLY A 63 -5.93 16.79 6.17
N CYS A 64 -5.04 15.79 6.17
CA CYS A 64 -4.95 14.86 7.29
C CYS A 64 -4.44 15.56 8.55
N SER A 65 -4.86 15.06 9.72
CA SER A 65 -4.41 15.52 11.04
C SER A 65 -3.64 14.43 11.80
N CYS A 66 -3.11 13.43 11.08
CA CYS A 66 -2.31 12.37 11.67
C CYS A 66 -0.89 12.85 12.01
#